data_AF-A0A522II90-F1
#
_entry.id   AF-A0A522II90-F1
#
_cell.length_a   1.000
_cell.length_b   1.000
_cell.length_c   1.000
_cell.angle_alpha   90.00
_cell.angle_beta   90.00
_cell.angle_gamma   90.00
#
_symmetry.space_group_name_H-M   'P 1'
#
loop_
_entity.id
_entity.type
_entity.pdbx_description
1 polymer ?
#
loop_
_entity_poly.entity_id
_entity_poly.type
_entity_poly.pdbx_seq_one_letter_code
_entity_poly.pdbx_strand_id
1 'polypeptide(L)'
;DATIEIAYDTGVITSGEHSLPVSEIEFELVTGHVEALFDVGAQWLQRFGLVLDLRSKAERGDTLASGALPEQLCRPRRARIIVFESSSSIDSAYLACANESLAQIIQNTAYAAGTDTASASRLVRAEYVHQLRVGIRRLRSCWKLFNRWVPDADATDRATLRESFTIFGSSRDRDVIRLEVEPQIKKAGMPRYRRPRERAASRAQPEAVAGGIPLQMALLGLLKHLVLLNERAASEVPPVPLSSSAARAAIVHRLNTWLKKITKAGSRFEQLPVETQHDLRKQAKSLRYGLDFSECLLPRAELEPLRTTLTQIQKSLGDLNDYYCAEEYYLALTGSQPQVWFAIGWLRAGQDRQKSQAQTLFRQLAKHGFLKG
;
A
#
# COMPACT_ATOMS: atom_id res chain seq x y z
N ASP A 1 -22.38 -23.79 18.73
CA ASP A 1 -21.39 -24.72 18.16
C ASP A 1 -21.16 -24.42 16.69
N ALA A 2 -19.93 -24.60 16.22
CA ALA A 2 -19.55 -24.42 14.82
C ALA A 2 -18.86 -25.69 14.31
N THR A 3 -19.12 -26.06 13.06
CA THR A 3 -18.48 -27.18 12.37
C THR A 3 -17.64 -26.62 11.24
N ILE A 4 -16.35 -26.94 11.24
CA ILE A 4 -15.39 -26.47 10.24
C ILE A 4 -14.74 -27.69 9.60
N GLU A 5 -14.82 -27.78 8.27
CA GLU A 5 -14.06 -28.75 7.49
C GLU A 5 -12.66 -28.20 7.23
N ILE A 6 -11.65 -29.08 7.33
CA ILE A 6 -10.25 -28.74 7.09
C ILE A 6 -9.73 -29.67 6.01
N ALA A 7 -9.32 -29.11 4.87
CA ALA A 7 -8.75 -29.84 3.75
C ALA A 7 -7.28 -29.45 3.57
N TYR A 8 -6.38 -30.43 3.48
CA TYR A 8 -4.98 -30.21 3.12
C TYR A 8 -4.73 -30.81 1.74
N ASP A 9 -4.49 -29.93 0.77
CA ASP A 9 -4.35 -30.30 -0.63
C ASP A 9 -2.90 -30.22 -1.07
N THR A 10 -2.42 -31.32 -1.64
CA THR A 10 -1.12 -31.39 -2.31
C THR A 10 -1.31 -31.86 -3.74
N GLY A 11 -0.78 -31.13 -4.70
CA GLY A 11 -0.95 -31.48 -6.10
C GLY A 11 -0.35 -30.46 -7.05
N VAL A 12 -0.94 -30.36 -8.22
CA VAL A 12 -0.48 -29.46 -9.28
C VAL A 12 -1.68 -28.93 -10.07
N ILE A 13 -1.69 -27.63 -10.36
CA ILE A 13 -2.59 -27.01 -11.33
C ILE A 13 -1.86 -27.02 -12.67
N THR A 14 -2.48 -27.55 -13.72
CA THR A 14 -1.88 -27.67 -15.05
C THR A 14 -2.69 -26.96 -16.11
N SER A 15 -2.03 -26.25 -17.03
CA SER A 15 -2.64 -25.77 -18.26
C SER A 15 -1.62 -25.79 -19.40
N GLY A 16 -1.86 -26.63 -20.41
CA GLY A 16 -0.90 -26.87 -21.49
C GLY A 16 0.44 -27.37 -20.93
N GLU A 17 1.53 -26.67 -21.29
CA GLU A 17 2.89 -26.97 -20.81
C GLU A 17 3.24 -26.32 -19.46
N HIS A 18 2.32 -25.54 -18.88
CA HIS A 18 2.55 -24.83 -17.64
C HIS A 18 1.95 -25.59 -16.45
N SER A 19 2.67 -25.55 -15.32
CA SER A 19 2.25 -26.19 -14.08
C SER A 19 2.56 -25.31 -12.87
N LEU A 20 1.71 -25.37 -11.85
CA LEU A 20 1.87 -24.69 -10.56
C LEU A 20 1.67 -25.70 -9.43
N PRO A 21 2.65 -25.88 -8.51
CA PRO A 21 2.48 -26.76 -7.38
C PRO A 21 1.41 -26.23 -6.43
N VAL A 22 0.65 -27.13 -5.83
CA VAL A 22 -0.33 -26.85 -4.78
C VAL A 22 0.14 -27.54 -3.50
N SER A 23 0.20 -26.77 -2.43
CA SER A 23 0.42 -27.25 -1.06
C SER A 23 -0.26 -26.24 -0.13
N GLU A 24 -1.55 -26.45 0.10
CA GLU A 24 -2.38 -25.49 0.83
C GLU A 24 -3.33 -26.18 1.80
N ILE A 25 -3.80 -25.40 2.77
CA ILE A 25 -4.81 -25.82 3.72
C ILE A 25 -5.99 -24.87 3.61
N GLU A 26 -7.18 -25.44 3.46
CA GLU A 26 -8.44 -24.72 3.37
C GLU A 26 -9.27 -25.01 4.64
N PHE A 27 -9.94 -23.97 5.13
CA PHE A 27 -10.87 -24.07 6.24
C PHE A 27 -12.23 -23.62 5.71
N GLU A 28 -13.21 -24.52 5.76
CA GLU A 28 -14.57 -24.25 5.28
C GLU A 28 -15.57 -24.31 6.44
N LEU A 29 -16.35 -23.25 6.60
CA LEU A 29 -17.39 -23.19 7.63
C LEU A 29 -18.64 -23.93 7.13
N VAL A 30 -18.89 -25.11 7.68
CA VAL A 30 -20.08 -25.93 7.35
C VAL A 30 -21.31 -25.40 8.08
N THR A 31 -21.18 -25.13 9.38
CA THR A 31 -22.25 -24.54 10.21
C THR A 31 -21.66 -23.70 11.35
N GLY A 32 -22.43 -22.74 11.87
CA GLY A 32 -22.06 -21.92 13.02
C GLY A 32 -21.67 -20.48 12.65
N HIS A 33 -20.96 -19.80 13.55
CA HIS A 33 -20.56 -18.41 13.37
C HIS A 33 -19.19 -18.29 12.70
N VAL A 34 -19.05 -17.33 11.78
CA VAL A 34 -17.79 -17.11 11.03
C VAL A 34 -16.60 -16.79 11.91
N GLU A 35 -16.83 -16.24 13.11
CA GLU A 35 -15.77 -15.99 14.09
C GLU A 35 -14.96 -17.25 14.42
N ALA A 36 -15.63 -18.41 14.52
CA ALA A 36 -14.98 -19.68 14.81
C ALA A 36 -13.97 -20.09 13.71
N LEU A 37 -14.27 -19.77 12.44
CA LEU A 37 -13.38 -20.03 11.32
C LEU A 37 -12.06 -19.28 11.48
N PHE A 38 -12.13 -18.00 11.85
CA PHE A 38 -10.95 -17.18 12.08
C PHE A 38 -10.16 -17.62 13.31
N ASP A 39 -10.84 -18.08 14.36
CA ASP A 39 -10.19 -18.55 15.59
C ASP A 39 -9.40 -19.84 15.35
N VAL A 40 -9.97 -20.79 14.60
CA VAL A 40 -9.26 -22.01 14.18
C VAL A 40 -8.12 -21.66 13.22
N GLY A 41 -8.37 -20.81 12.23
CA GLY A 41 -7.34 -20.34 11.30
C GLY A 41 -6.16 -19.68 12.00
N ALA A 42 -6.41 -18.84 13.01
CA ALA A 42 -5.38 -18.19 13.82
C ALA A 42 -4.51 -19.18 14.59
N GLN A 43 -5.12 -20.21 15.19
CA GLN A 43 -4.39 -21.26 15.91
C GLN A 43 -3.45 -22.03 14.97
N TRP A 44 -3.93 -22.38 13.78
CA TRP A 44 -3.13 -23.10 12.79
C TRP A 44 -2.04 -22.23 12.18
N LEU A 45 -2.34 -20.96 11.87
CA LEU A 45 -1.36 -19.97 11.41
C LEU A 45 -0.23 -19.83 12.43
N GLN A 46 -0.57 -19.67 13.71
CA GLN A 46 0.39 -19.58 14.80
C GLN A 46 1.26 -20.84 14.94
N ARG A 47 0.67 -22.03 14.74
CA ARG A 47 1.36 -23.31 14.91
C ARG A 47 2.26 -23.67 13.72
N PHE A 48 1.81 -23.41 12.50
CA PHE A 48 2.44 -23.92 11.28
C PHE A 48 3.08 -22.83 10.40
N GLY A 49 2.93 -21.55 10.77
CA GLY A 49 3.50 -20.44 9.99
C GLY A 49 2.82 -20.27 8.64
N LEU A 50 1.49 -20.39 8.60
CA LEU A 50 0.71 -20.31 7.36
C LEU A 50 0.78 -18.90 6.74
N VAL A 51 0.78 -18.85 5.40
CA VAL A 51 0.69 -17.62 4.63
C VAL A 51 -0.71 -17.50 4.06
N LEU A 52 -1.40 -16.41 4.39
CA LEU A 52 -2.73 -16.13 3.88
C LEU A 52 -2.69 -15.78 2.38
N ASP A 53 -3.51 -16.46 1.59
CA ASP A 53 -3.73 -16.18 0.17
C ASP A 53 -5.23 -16.13 -0.10
N LEU A 54 -5.67 -15.20 -0.96
CA LEU A 54 -7.08 -15.03 -1.31
C LEU A 54 -7.41 -15.63 -2.69
N ARG A 55 -6.41 -16.13 -3.41
CA ARG A 55 -6.58 -16.68 -4.76
C ARG A 55 -7.11 -18.11 -4.69
N SER A 56 -8.19 -18.39 -5.40
CA SER A 56 -8.69 -19.77 -5.52
C SER A 56 -7.79 -20.62 -6.43
N LYS A 57 -7.93 -21.95 -6.37
CA LYS A 57 -7.32 -22.86 -7.34
C LYS A 57 -7.74 -22.52 -8.77
N ALA A 58 -9.01 -22.17 -8.97
CA ALA A 58 -9.55 -21.76 -10.26
C ALA A 58 -8.92 -20.46 -10.77
N GLU A 59 -8.80 -19.41 -9.94
CA GLU A 59 -8.16 -18.14 -10.34
C GLU A 59 -6.70 -18.36 -10.77
N ARG A 60 -5.98 -19.22 -10.04
CA ARG A 60 -4.61 -19.63 -10.39
C ARG A 60 -4.58 -20.41 -11.71
N GLY A 61 -5.53 -21.32 -11.92
CA GLY A 61 -5.71 -22.09 -13.16
C GLY A 61 -6.05 -21.23 -14.37
N ASP A 62 -6.97 -20.27 -14.24
CA ASP A 62 -7.34 -19.33 -15.30
C ASP A 62 -6.15 -18.46 -15.70
N THR A 63 -5.40 -17.97 -14.71
CA THR A 63 -4.17 -17.21 -14.96
C THR A 63 -3.19 -18.08 -15.74
N LEU A 64 -2.99 -19.35 -15.33
CA LEU A 64 -2.12 -20.31 -16.01
C LEU A 64 -2.58 -20.60 -17.45
N ALA A 65 -3.89 -20.70 -17.66
CA ALA A 65 -4.50 -21.02 -18.95
C ALA A 65 -4.53 -19.86 -19.94
N SER A 66 -4.47 -18.62 -19.47
CA SER A 66 -4.46 -17.42 -20.33
C SER A 66 -3.18 -17.26 -21.17
N GLY A 67 -2.30 -18.28 -21.21
CA GLY A 67 -0.99 -18.24 -21.86
C GLY A 67 -0.04 -17.27 -21.16
N ALA A 68 -0.33 -16.98 -19.89
CA ALA A 68 0.45 -16.07 -19.08
C ALA A 68 1.87 -16.63 -18.96
N LEU A 69 2.85 -15.90 -19.51
CA LEU A 69 4.27 -16.16 -19.24
C LEU A 69 4.46 -16.34 -17.72
N PRO A 70 5.44 -17.13 -17.24
CA PRO A 70 5.68 -17.30 -15.80
C PRO A 70 5.72 -15.99 -15.00
N GLU A 71 6.12 -14.88 -15.63
CA GLU A 71 6.15 -13.53 -15.05
C GLU A 71 4.75 -12.91 -14.80
N GLN A 72 3.75 -13.33 -15.57
CA GLN A 72 2.36 -12.85 -15.45
C GLN A 72 1.60 -13.58 -14.32
N LEU A 73 1.93 -14.85 -14.05
CA LEU A 73 1.40 -15.60 -12.90
C LEU A 73 1.77 -14.94 -11.57
N CYS A 74 2.99 -14.41 -11.52
CA CYS A 74 3.53 -13.73 -10.37
C CYS A 74 3.44 -12.19 -10.54
N ARG A 75 2.44 -11.65 -11.26
CA ARG A 75 2.31 -10.21 -11.45
C ARG A 75 1.87 -9.53 -10.14
N PRO A 76 2.57 -8.48 -9.68
CA PRO A 76 2.18 -7.75 -8.47
C PRO A 76 0.74 -7.23 -8.54
N ARG A 77 -0.06 -7.45 -7.48
CA ARG A 77 -1.42 -6.95 -7.43
C ARG A 77 -1.41 -5.44 -7.27
N ARG A 78 -1.99 -4.74 -8.24
CA ARG A 78 -2.30 -3.31 -8.14
C ARG A 78 -3.72 -3.14 -7.62
N ALA A 79 -3.97 -1.98 -7.02
CA ALA A 79 -5.30 -1.52 -6.66
C ALA A 79 -6.23 -1.51 -7.88
N ARG A 80 -7.40 -2.13 -7.75
CA ARG A 80 -8.50 -1.97 -8.71
C ARG A 80 -9.26 -0.67 -8.44
N ILE A 81 -9.91 -0.15 -9.49
CA ILE A 81 -10.88 0.94 -9.34
C ILE A 81 -12.10 0.36 -8.65
N ILE A 82 -12.57 1.02 -7.59
CA ILE A 82 -13.75 0.59 -6.86
C ILE A 82 -14.94 1.31 -7.48
N VAL A 83 -15.88 0.53 -8.01
CA VAL A 83 -17.15 1.03 -8.53
C VAL A 83 -18.21 0.76 -7.46
N PHE A 84 -19.03 1.76 -7.19
CA PHE A 84 -20.10 1.65 -6.20
C PHE A 84 -21.44 1.99 -6.85
N GLU A 85 -22.50 1.42 -6.29
CA GLU A 85 -23.87 1.79 -6.64
C GLU A 85 -24.23 3.12 -5.96
N SER A 86 -25.08 3.92 -6.62
CA SER A 86 -25.52 5.25 -6.15
C SER A 86 -26.29 5.22 -4.81
N SER A 87 -26.75 4.04 -4.39
CA SER A 87 -27.49 3.75 -3.14
C SER A 87 -26.60 3.28 -1.98
N SER A 88 -25.28 3.14 -2.18
CA SER A 88 -24.35 2.60 -1.17
C SER A 88 -24.42 3.37 0.17
N SER A 89 -24.12 2.74 1.32
CA SER A 89 -24.05 3.36 2.66
C SER A 89 -22.61 3.71 3.04
N ILE A 90 -22.38 4.55 4.08
CA ILE A 90 -21.00 4.87 4.51
C ILE A 90 -20.22 3.60 4.84
N ASP A 91 -20.89 2.63 5.45
CA ASP A 91 -20.29 1.35 5.81
C ASP A 91 -19.95 0.52 4.57
N SER A 92 -20.82 0.47 3.56
CA SER A 92 -20.51 -0.25 2.31
C SER A 92 -19.39 0.44 1.53
N ALA A 93 -19.31 1.77 1.57
CA ALA A 93 -18.20 2.54 1.01
C ALA A 93 -16.87 2.22 1.68
N TYR A 94 -16.87 2.22 3.02
CA TYR A 94 -15.71 1.83 3.81
C TYR A 94 -15.31 0.39 3.51
N LEU A 95 -16.25 -0.56 3.56
CA LEU A 95 -15.99 -1.98 3.36
C LEU A 95 -15.37 -2.23 1.99
N ALA A 96 -15.87 -1.65 0.90
CA ALA A 96 -15.25 -1.88 -0.41
C ALA A 96 -13.83 -1.28 -0.49
N CYS A 97 -13.61 -0.09 0.08
CA CYS A 97 -12.28 0.54 0.13
C CYS A 97 -11.29 -0.26 0.97
N ALA A 98 -11.72 -0.73 2.15
CA ALA A 98 -10.92 -1.49 3.07
C ALA A 98 -10.63 -2.89 2.52
N ASN A 99 -11.62 -3.59 1.96
CA ASN A 99 -11.46 -4.91 1.35
C ASN A 99 -10.52 -4.87 0.15
N GLU A 100 -10.67 -3.93 -0.78
CA GLU A 100 -9.75 -3.84 -1.94
C GLU A 100 -8.33 -3.44 -1.51
N SER A 101 -8.20 -2.61 -0.46
CA SER A 101 -6.88 -2.30 0.11
C SER A 101 -6.26 -3.52 0.80
N LEU A 102 -7.03 -4.27 1.57
CA LEU A 102 -6.57 -5.46 2.28
C LEU A 102 -6.25 -6.61 1.32
N ALA A 103 -7.05 -6.82 0.28
CA ALA A 103 -6.77 -7.81 -0.76
C ALA A 103 -5.45 -7.49 -1.50
N GLN A 104 -5.18 -6.21 -1.78
CA GLN A 104 -3.89 -5.79 -2.32
C GLN A 104 -2.73 -6.12 -1.35
N ILE A 105 -2.92 -5.92 -0.05
CA ILE A 105 -1.91 -6.23 0.98
C ILE A 105 -1.68 -7.74 1.04
N ILE A 106 -2.73 -8.54 1.22
CA ILE A 106 -2.64 -9.99 1.40
C ILE A 106 -1.96 -10.63 0.18
N GLN A 107 -2.42 -10.36 -1.04
CA GLN A 107 -1.88 -11.01 -2.22
C GLN A 107 -0.40 -10.64 -2.47
N ASN A 108 -0.01 -9.37 -2.31
CA ASN A 108 1.40 -9.01 -2.44
C ASN A 108 2.25 -9.50 -1.26
N THR A 109 1.66 -9.74 -0.08
CA THR A 109 2.34 -10.37 1.05
C THR A 109 2.61 -11.84 0.76
N ALA A 110 1.64 -12.59 0.21
CA ALA A 110 1.83 -13.97 -0.23
C ALA A 110 2.97 -14.06 -1.28
N TYR A 111 2.94 -13.19 -2.29
CA TYR A 111 4.02 -13.13 -3.29
C TYR A 111 5.39 -12.78 -2.69
N ALA A 112 5.44 -11.80 -1.79
CA ALA A 112 6.67 -11.44 -1.09
C ALA A 112 7.17 -12.57 -0.17
N ALA A 113 6.28 -13.38 0.39
CA ALA A 113 6.61 -14.55 1.21
C ALA A 113 7.10 -15.74 0.38
N GLY A 114 6.92 -15.73 -0.94
CA GLY A 114 7.43 -16.76 -1.85
C GLY A 114 6.36 -17.58 -2.57
N THR A 115 5.07 -17.37 -2.28
CA THR A 115 3.96 -18.15 -2.87
C THR A 115 3.89 -17.94 -4.38
N ASP A 116 4.06 -18.99 -5.17
CA ASP A 116 4.05 -18.98 -6.64
C ASP A 116 5.07 -18.03 -7.31
N THR A 117 6.11 -17.59 -6.58
CA THR A 117 7.08 -16.61 -7.11
C THR A 117 8.45 -17.20 -7.41
N ALA A 118 8.57 -18.52 -7.59
CA ALA A 118 9.85 -19.17 -7.87
C ALA A 118 10.59 -18.56 -9.09
N SER A 119 9.86 -18.20 -10.14
CA SER A 119 10.37 -17.58 -11.37
C SER A 119 10.55 -16.05 -11.28
N ALA A 120 10.12 -15.41 -10.17
CA ALA A 120 10.09 -13.95 -10.09
C ALA A 120 11.50 -13.36 -10.04
N SER A 121 11.78 -12.45 -10.97
CA SER A 121 13.02 -11.67 -10.99
C SER A 121 13.13 -10.74 -9.77
N ARG A 122 14.34 -10.26 -9.48
CA ARG A 122 14.58 -9.31 -8.37
C ARG A 122 13.75 -8.03 -8.49
N LEU A 123 13.54 -7.54 -9.72
CA LEU A 123 12.72 -6.35 -9.97
C LEU A 123 11.26 -6.60 -9.61
N VAL A 124 10.73 -7.77 -9.96
CA VAL A 124 9.35 -8.16 -9.64
C VAL A 124 9.19 -8.33 -8.13
N ARG A 125 10.15 -8.96 -7.44
CA ARG A 125 10.14 -9.08 -5.96
C ARG A 125 10.12 -7.72 -5.26
N ALA A 126 10.91 -6.76 -5.75
CA ALA A 126 10.87 -5.39 -5.24
C ALA A 126 9.50 -4.71 -5.47
N GLU A 127 8.84 -5.02 -6.58
CA GLU A 127 7.52 -4.49 -6.88
C GLU A 127 6.41 -5.11 -6.00
N TYR A 128 6.53 -6.37 -5.54
CA TYR A 128 5.60 -6.91 -4.51
C TYR A 128 5.64 -6.08 -3.24
N VAL A 129 6.85 -5.82 -2.72
CA VAL A 129 7.04 -5.00 -1.53
C VAL A 129 6.53 -3.57 -1.76
N HIS A 130 6.73 -3.02 -2.97
CA HIS A 130 6.19 -1.72 -3.33
C HIS A 130 4.65 -1.70 -3.30
N GLN A 131 3.99 -2.64 -3.97
CA GLN A 131 2.53 -2.71 -4.03
C GLN A 131 1.89 -3.05 -2.69
N LEU A 132 2.52 -3.91 -1.89
CA LEU A 132 2.17 -4.16 -0.49
C LEU A 132 2.15 -2.85 0.31
N ARG A 133 3.23 -2.06 0.24
CA ARG A 133 3.30 -0.75 0.92
C ARG A 133 2.26 0.24 0.40
N VAL A 134 1.94 0.20 -0.89
CA VAL A 134 0.84 1.01 -1.45
C VAL A 134 -0.48 0.59 -0.82
N GLY A 135 -0.78 -0.71 -0.74
CA GLY A 135 -1.97 -1.26 -0.08
C GLY A 135 -2.08 -0.83 1.38
N ILE A 136 -1.02 -0.96 2.17
CA ILE A 136 -1.00 -0.52 3.58
C ILE A 136 -1.34 0.97 3.70
N ARG A 137 -0.78 1.79 2.81
CA ARG A 137 -1.03 3.24 2.82
C ARG A 137 -2.47 3.57 2.43
N ARG A 138 -3.05 2.84 1.47
CA ARG A 138 -4.46 2.94 1.09
C ARG A 138 -5.35 2.58 2.27
N LEU A 139 -5.14 1.44 2.91
CA LEU A 139 -5.92 1.00 4.07
C LEU A 139 -5.87 2.01 5.23
N ARG A 140 -4.68 2.51 5.56
CA ARG A 140 -4.52 3.55 6.59
C ARG A 140 -5.20 4.87 6.23
N SER A 141 -5.22 5.23 4.94
CA SER A 141 -5.92 6.43 4.47
C SER A 141 -7.43 6.22 4.50
N CYS A 142 -7.90 5.00 4.26
CA CYS A 142 -9.29 4.58 4.39
C CYS A 142 -9.75 4.73 5.84
N TRP A 143 -9.04 4.17 6.82
CA TRP A 143 -9.32 4.39 8.25
C TRP A 143 -9.35 5.88 8.59
N LYS A 144 -8.34 6.64 8.14
CA LYS A 144 -8.30 8.08 8.39
C LYS A 144 -9.47 8.83 7.75
N LEU A 145 -10.02 8.37 6.63
CA LEU A 145 -11.20 9.00 6.02
C LEU A 145 -12.45 8.68 6.83
N PHE A 146 -12.65 7.40 7.17
CA PHE A 146 -13.91 6.89 7.70
C PHE A 146 -14.02 6.80 9.23
N ASN A 147 -12.96 7.08 10.00
CA ASN A 147 -12.90 6.86 11.46
C ASN A 147 -14.00 7.49 12.35
N ARG A 148 -14.89 8.33 11.80
CA ARG A 148 -16.02 8.91 12.54
C ARG A 148 -17.30 8.08 12.41
N TRP A 149 -17.34 7.16 11.46
CA TRP A 149 -18.53 6.40 11.09
C TRP A 149 -18.34 4.90 11.31
N VAL A 150 -17.12 4.39 11.14
CA VAL A 150 -16.83 2.97 11.31
C VAL A 150 -15.98 2.74 12.56
N PRO A 151 -16.19 1.61 13.27
CA PRO A 151 -15.35 1.24 14.39
C PRO A 151 -13.90 1.04 13.93
N ASP A 152 -12.97 1.33 14.84
CA ASP A 152 -11.56 1.10 14.61
C ASP A 152 -11.26 -0.41 14.56
N ALA A 153 -10.36 -0.80 13.64
CA ALA A 153 -9.73 -2.11 13.68
C ALA A 153 -8.85 -2.26 14.93
N ASP A 154 -8.49 -3.51 15.27
CA ASP A 154 -7.68 -3.82 16.44
C ASP A 154 -6.38 -3.00 16.50
N ALA A 155 -6.02 -2.53 17.70
CA ALA A 155 -4.86 -1.66 17.88
C ALA A 155 -3.53 -2.37 17.60
N THR A 156 -3.46 -3.66 17.94
CA THR A 156 -2.29 -4.53 17.74
C THR A 156 -2.08 -4.78 16.26
N ASP A 157 -3.13 -5.17 15.53
CA ASP A 157 -3.05 -5.40 14.08
C ASP A 157 -2.58 -4.14 13.34
N ARG A 158 -3.14 -2.98 13.73
CA ARG A 158 -2.72 -1.67 13.18
C ARG A 158 -1.28 -1.31 13.55
N ALA A 159 -0.77 -1.72 14.71
CA ALA A 159 0.62 -1.51 15.10
C ALA A 159 1.56 -2.39 14.28
N THR A 160 1.28 -3.69 14.19
CA THR A 160 2.04 -4.66 13.40
C THR A 160 2.13 -4.25 11.92
N LEU A 161 1.03 -3.76 11.34
CA LEU A 161 1.03 -3.28 9.95
C LEU A 161 1.92 -2.03 9.76
N ARG A 162 1.98 -1.14 10.77
CA ARG A 162 2.85 0.05 10.76
C ARG A 162 4.33 -0.33 10.89
N GLU A 163 4.64 -1.28 11.77
CA GLU A 163 6.00 -1.79 11.95
C GLU A 163 6.49 -2.49 10.68
N SER A 164 5.67 -3.39 10.13
CA SER A 164 5.96 -4.07 8.86
C SER A 164 6.16 -3.07 7.72
N PHE A 165 5.32 -2.04 7.61
CA PHE A 165 5.49 -0.96 6.63
C PHE A 165 6.84 -0.24 6.75
N THR A 166 7.36 -0.09 7.97
CA THR A 166 8.65 0.55 8.24
C THR A 166 9.80 -0.37 7.83
N ILE A 167 9.70 -1.68 8.09
CA ILE A 167 10.71 -2.67 7.68
C ILE A 167 10.79 -2.76 6.15
N PHE A 168 9.64 -2.88 5.47
CA PHE A 168 9.55 -2.81 4.00
C PHE A 168 10.01 -1.44 3.45
N GLY A 169 9.87 -0.40 4.28
CA GLY A 169 10.51 0.91 4.20
C GLY A 169 11.97 0.85 3.77
N SER A 170 12.78 0.44 4.74
CA SER A 170 14.22 0.50 4.67
C SER A 170 14.84 -0.41 3.61
N SER A 171 14.14 -1.48 3.20
CA SER A 171 14.59 -2.30 2.07
C SER A 171 14.44 -1.56 0.74
N ARG A 172 13.28 -0.93 0.50
CA ARG A 172 12.99 -0.20 -0.74
C ARG A 172 13.90 1.01 -0.91
N ASP A 173 14.18 1.76 0.16
CA ASP A 173 15.00 2.97 0.08
C ASP A 173 16.40 2.66 -0.50
N ARG A 174 16.95 1.47 -0.22
CA ARG A 174 18.22 1.02 -0.81
C ARG A 174 18.09 0.65 -2.28
N ASP A 175 17.01 -0.03 -2.65
CA ASP A 175 16.76 -0.37 -4.04
C ASP A 175 16.56 0.89 -4.88
N VAL A 176 15.86 1.90 -4.35
CA VAL A 176 15.74 3.24 -4.98
C VAL A 176 17.12 3.85 -5.21
N ILE A 177 17.96 3.91 -4.17
CA ILE A 177 19.30 4.51 -4.28
C ILE A 177 20.11 3.78 -5.37
N ARG A 178 20.11 2.45 -5.37
CA ARG A 178 20.96 1.64 -6.27
C ARG A 178 20.45 1.61 -7.70
N LEU A 179 19.13 1.50 -7.90
CA LEU A 179 18.51 1.23 -9.19
C LEU A 179 18.01 2.49 -9.89
N GLU A 180 17.72 3.57 -9.14
CA GLU A 180 17.10 4.77 -9.68
C GLU A 180 18.02 5.99 -9.54
N VAL A 181 18.56 6.27 -8.34
CA VAL A 181 19.31 7.51 -8.07
C VAL A 181 20.77 7.42 -8.53
N GLU A 182 21.49 6.37 -8.14
CA GLU A 182 22.92 6.21 -8.46
C GLU A 182 23.21 6.19 -9.97
N PRO A 183 22.42 5.53 -10.84
CA PRO A 183 22.61 5.62 -12.29
C PRO A 183 22.57 7.05 -12.83
N GLN A 184 21.69 7.90 -12.28
CA GLN A 184 21.58 9.31 -12.68
C GLN A 184 22.80 10.11 -12.26
N ILE A 185 23.26 9.91 -11.03
CA ILE A 185 24.46 10.57 -10.49
C ILE A 185 25.73 10.15 -11.26
N LYS A 186 25.85 8.86 -11.61
CA LYS A 186 26.93 8.36 -12.48
C LYS A 186 26.90 9.00 -13.86
N LYS A 187 25.72 9.09 -14.48
CA LYS A 187 25.53 9.77 -15.76
C LYS A 187 25.92 11.25 -15.69
N ALA A 188 25.74 11.88 -14.54
CA ALA A 188 26.15 13.27 -14.30
C ALA A 188 27.68 13.45 -14.12
N GLY A 189 28.47 12.37 -14.07
CA GLY A 189 29.93 12.44 -14.01
C GLY A 189 30.53 12.08 -12.65
N MET A 190 29.78 11.41 -11.76
CA MET A 190 30.31 11.00 -10.46
C MET A 190 31.56 10.11 -10.61
N PRO A 191 32.68 10.45 -9.94
CA PRO A 191 33.86 9.60 -9.93
C PRO A 191 33.56 8.22 -9.35
N ARG A 192 34.37 7.23 -9.73
CA ARG A 192 34.24 5.87 -9.20
C ARG A 192 34.40 5.87 -7.67
N TYR A 193 33.47 5.22 -7.00
CA TYR A 193 33.51 4.99 -5.56
C TYR A 193 33.34 3.50 -5.27
N ARG A 194 33.86 3.07 -4.12
CA ARG A 194 33.72 1.73 -3.59
C ARG A 194 32.42 1.64 -2.80
N ARG A 195 31.46 0.88 -3.31
CA ARG A 195 30.25 0.55 -2.55
C ARG A 195 30.62 -0.22 -1.27
N PRO A 196 30.05 0.12 -0.11
CA PRO A 196 30.17 -0.71 1.08
C PRO A 196 29.71 -2.14 0.78
N ARG A 197 30.42 -3.15 1.31
CA ARG A 197 29.93 -4.52 1.28
C ARG A 197 28.68 -4.59 2.15
N GLU A 198 27.55 -4.96 1.57
CA GLU A 198 26.31 -5.16 2.31
C GLU A 198 26.52 -6.34 3.30
N ARG A 199 26.52 -6.06 4.61
CA ARG A 199 26.42 -7.12 5.62
C ARG A 199 24.99 -7.66 5.57
N ALA A 200 24.82 -8.85 4.99
CA ALA A 200 23.53 -9.56 4.93
C ALA A 200 22.94 -9.90 6.32
N ALA A 201 23.78 -9.91 7.36
CA ALA A 201 23.50 -10.61 8.62
C ALA A 201 22.65 -9.86 9.69
N SER A 202 22.17 -8.63 9.44
CA SER A 202 21.57 -7.81 10.53
C SER A 202 20.14 -7.34 10.28
N ARG A 203 19.48 -7.73 9.18
CA ARG A 203 18.23 -7.07 8.77
C ARG A 203 17.20 -8.10 8.33
N ALA A 204 15.98 -7.95 8.85
CA ALA A 204 14.85 -8.78 8.45
C ALA A 204 14.65 -8.67 6.93
N GLN A 205 14.75 -9.80 6.23
CA GLN A 205 14.51 -9.88 4.80
C GLN A 205 13.02 -9.63 4.55
N PRO A 206 12.62 -8.84 3.52
CA PRO A 206 11.23 -8.63 3.20
C PRO A 206 10.43 -9.93 3.11
N GLU A 207 11.05 -10.99 2.59
CA GLU A 207 10.48 -12.34 2.50
C GLU A 207 10.15 -12.91 3.89
N ALA A 208 11.08 -12.83 4.83
CA ALA A 208 10.90 -13.33 6.19
C ALA A 208 9.84 -12.54 6.98
N VAL A 209 9.73 -11.23 6.74
CA VAL A 209 8.67 -10.40 7.35
C VAL A 209 7.32 -10.70 6.72
N ALA A 210 7.27 -10.88 5.40
CA ALA A 210 6.06 -11.20 4.67
C ALA A 210 5.48 -12.55 5.09
N GLY A 211 6.31 -13.59 5.22
CA GLY A 211 5.90 -14.91 5.73
C GLY A 211 5.84 -15.01 7.25
N GLY A 212 6.16 -13.94 7.98
CA GLY A 212 6.26 -13.96 9.44
C GLY A 212 4.89 -14.04 10.11
N ILE A 213 4.78 -14.88 11.14
CA ILE A 213 3.58 -15.06 11.96
C ILE A 213 2.96 -13.72 12.41
N PRO A 214 3.72 -12.71 12.90
CA PRO A 214 3.10 -11.46 13.35
C PRO A 214 2.30 -10.75 12.26
N LEU A 215 2.87 -10.63 11.04
CA LEU A 215 2.18 -9.98 9.94
C LEU A 215 0.99 -10.82 9.47
N GLN A 216 1.16 -12.13 9.32
CA GLN A 216 0.10 -13.03 8.89
C GLN A 216 -1.10 -13.03 9.87
N MET A 217 -0.82 -13.04 11.17
CA MET A 217 -1.85 -12.88 12.21
C MET A 217 -2.58 -11.54 12.08
N ALA A 218 -1.86 -10.44 11.89
CA ALA A 218 -2.48 -9.12 11.73
C ALA A 218 -3.35 -9.04 10.47
N LEU A 219 -2.95 -9.67 9.37
CA LEU A 219 -3.75 -9.73 8.14
C LEU A 219 -5.03 -10.54 8.35
N LEU A 220 -4.93 -11.67 9.06
CA LEU A 220 -6.10 -12.50 9.41
C LEU A 220 -7.06 -11.75 10.34
N GLY A 221 -6.54 -11.04 11.35
CA GLY A 221 -7.34 -10.22 12.27
C GLY A 221 -8.05 -9.05 11.58
N LEU A 222 -7.37 -8.37 10.66
CA LEU A 222 -7.97 -7.34 9.82
C LEU A 222 -9.05 -7.92 8.90
N LEU A 223 -8.84 -9.11 8.34
CA LEU A 223 -9.84 -9.77 7.51
C LEU A 223 -11.07 -10.16 8.34
N LYS A 224 -10.87 -10.76 9.53
CA LYS A 224 -11.94 -11.04 10.51
C LYS A 224 -12.76 -9.80 10.80
N HIS A 225 -12.09 -8.69 11.12
CA HIS A 225 -12.76 -7.42 11.42
C HIS A 225 -13.66 -6.94 10.27
N LEU A 226 -13.20 -6.98 9.03
CA LEU A 226 -14.01 -6.55 7.88
C LEU A 226 -15.20 -7.48 7.60
N VAL A 227 -15.02 -8.80 7.78
CA VAL A 227 -16.11 -9.78 7.63
C VAL A 227 -17.21 -9.54 8.66
N LEU A 228 -16.85 -9.38 9.94
CA LEU A 228 -17.82 -9.13 11.01
C LEU A 228 -18.52 -7.77 10.88
N LEU A 229 -17.79 -6.76 10.40
CA LEU A 229 -18.40 -5.46 10.12
C LEU A 229 -19.44 -5.57 8.99
N ASN A 230 -19.17 -6.37 7.97
CA ASN A 230 -20.12 -6.63 6.89
C ASN A 230 -21.37 -7.37 7.38
N GLU A 231 -21.24 -8.38 8.24
CA GLU A 231 -22.39 -9.09 8.84
C GLU A 231 -23.27 -8.15 9.69
N ARG A 232 -22.66 -7.25 10.47
CA ARG A 232 -23.37 -6.24 11.25
C ARG A 232 -24.12 -5.26 10.34
N ALA A 233 -23.44 -4.73 9.33
CA ALA A 233 -24.05 -3.80 8.38
C ALA A 233 -25.21 -4.43 7.59
N ALA A 234 -25.15 -5.74 7.30
CA ALA A 234 -26.25 -6.47 6.66
C ALA A 234 -27.45 -6.70 7.60
N SER A 235 -27.22 -6.71 8.92
CA SER A 235 -28.25 -6.94 9.94
C SER A 235 -28.99 -5.67 10.36
N GLU A 236 -28.40 -4.48 10.15
CA GLU A 236 -29.01 -3.20 10.46
C GLU A 236 -29.94 -2.73 9.32
N VAL A 237 -31.26 -2.64 9.60
CA VAL A 237 -32.27 -2.11 8.66
C VAL A 237 -32.92 -0.82 9.22
N PRO A 238 -33.05 0.27 8.44
CA PRO A 238 -32.50 0.48 7.10
C PRO A 238 -31.12 1.15 7.14
N PRO A 239 -30.21 0.81 6.21
CA PRO A 239 -28.92 1.47 6.09
C PRO A 239 -29.11 2.95 5.75
N VAL A 240 -28.37 3.85 6.41
CA VAL A 240 -28.34 5.28 6.05
C VAL A 240 -27.66 5.41 4.68
N PRO A 241 -28.36 5.86 3.63
CA PRO A 241 -27.76 5.95 2.29
C PRO A 241 -26.63 7.00 2.27
N LEU A 242 -25.53 6.75 1.55
CA LEU A 242 -24.51 7.76 1.21
C LEU A 242 -25.09 8.91 0.42
N SER A 243 -26.17 8.66 -0.33
CA SER A 243 -26.94 9.66 -1.05
C SER A 243 -27.71 10.60 -0.12
N SER A 244 -27.78 10.30 1.18
CA SER A 244 -28.18 11.32 2.16
C SER A 244 -27.21 12.49 2.06
N SER A 245 -27.77 13.69 1.88
CA SER A 245 -27.00 14.93 1.78
C SER A 245 -25.99 15.10 2.92
N ALA A 246 -26.30 14.58 4.11
CA ALA A 246 -25.44 14.62 5.29
C ALA A 246 -24.15 13.78 5.15
N ALA A 247 -24.23 12.54 4.69
CA ALA A 247 -23.05 11.66 4.54
C ALA A 247 -22.06 12.20 3.52
N ARG A 248 -22.57 12.56 2.34
CA ARG A 248 -21.79 13.20 1.27
C ARG A 248 -21.19 14.53 1.73
N ALA A 249 -21.97 15.39 2.37
CA ALA A 249 -21.48 16.67 2.90
C ALA A 249 -20.36 16.47 3.93
N ALA A 250 -20.44 15.45 4.78
CA ALA A 250 -19.44 15.20 5.80
C ALA A 250 -18.09 14.70 5.22
N ILE A 251 -18.13 13.83 4.21
CA ILE A 251 -16.93 13.39 3.47
C ILE A 251 -16.30 14.58 2.72
N VAL A 252 -17.11 15.37 2.02
CA VAL A 252 -16.66 16.58 1.31
C VAL A 252 -16.04 17.58 2.27
N HIS A 253 -16.67 17.84 3.41
CA HIS A 253 -16.14 18.73 4.43
C HIS A 253 -14.77 18.26 4.94
N ARG A 254 -14.62 16.95 5.16
CA ARG A 254 -13.35 16.35 5.60
C ARG A 254 -12.26 16.47 4.54
N LEU A 255 -12.56 16.14 3.29
CA LEU A 255 -11.62 16.28 2.17
C LEU A 255 -11.22 17.73 1.94
N ASN A 256 -12.18 18.67 1.98
CA ASN A 256 -11.90 20.09 1.88
C ASN A 256 -11.04 20.59 3.05
N THR A 257 -11.23 20.07 4.26
CA THR A 257 -10.38 20.40 5.41
C THR A 257 -8.94 19.94 5.17
N TRP A 258 -8.75 18.73 4.66
CA TRP A 258 -7.41 18.23 4.30
C TRP A 258 -6.79 19.04 3.16
N LEU A 259 -7.57 19.32 2.11
CA LEU A 259 -7.14 20.12 0.97
C LEU A 259 -6.69 21.52 1.42
N LYS A 260 -7.49 22.22 2.24
CA LYS A 260 -7.15 23.53 2.82
C LYS A 260 -5.83 23.48 3.60
N LYS A 261 -5.66 22.49 4.47
CA LYS A 261 -4.44 22.35 5.27
C LYS A 261 -3.22 22.11 4.38
N ILE A 262 -3.35 21.22 3.40
CA ILE A 262 -2.27 20.83 2.49
C ILE A 262 -1.86 21.97 1.57
N THR A 263 -2.83 22.68 0.96
CA THR A 263 -2.53 23.81 0.06
C THR A 263 -1.95 25.00 0.83
N LYS A 264 -2.45 25.29 2.04
CA LYS A 264 -1.90 26.33 2.90
C LYS A 264 -0.42 26.07 3.23
N ALA A 265 -0.09 24.87 3.75
CA ALA A 265 1.28 24.51 4.05
C ALA A 265 2.17 24.44 2.78
N GLY A 266 1.66 23.83 1.71
CA GLY A 266 2.38 23.63 0.46
C GLY A 266 2.68 24.92 -0.31
N SER A 267 1.93 26.00 -0.09
CA SER A 267 2.17 27.30 -0.73
C SER A 267 3.55 27.91 -0.43
N ARG A 268 4.15 27.51 0.70
CA ARG A 268 5.48 27.90 1.20
C ARG A 268 6.40 26.69 1.37
N PHE A 269 6.22 25.65 0.55
CA PHE A 269 6.90 24.36 0.70
C PHE A 269 8.43 24.46 0.80
N GLU A 270 9.06 25.35 0.04
CA GLU A 270 10.52 25.54 0.05
C GLU A 270 11.07 25.96 1.42
N GLN A 271 10.27 26.69 2.20
CA GLN A 271 10.66 27.24 3.50
C GLN A 271 10.41 26.26 4.65
N LEU A 272 9.78 25.12 4.37
CA LEU A 272 9.44 24.14 5.40
C LEU A 272 10.69 23.32 5.80
N PRO A 273 10.88 23.03 7.10
CA PRO A 273 11.83 22.03 7.54
C PRO A 273 11.57 20.67 6.89
N VAL A 274 12.62 19.86 6.71
CA VAL A 274 12.56 18.54 6.05
C VAL A 274 11.49 17.64 6.69
N GLU A 275 11.38 17.61 8.02
CA GLU A 275 10.34 16.85 8.72
C GLU A 275 8.92 17.28 8.35
N THR A 276 8.69 18.59 8.26
CA THR A 276 7.40 19.14 7.85
C THR A 276 7.10 18.85 6.38
N GLN A 277 8.13 18.84 5.52
CA GLN A 277 7.99 18.41 4.12
C GLN A 277 7.59 16.93 4.04
N HIS A 278 8.22 16.06 4.83
CA HIS A 278 7.86 14.64 4.93
C HIS A 278 6.42 14.43 5.39
N ASP A 279 5.98 15.20 6.37
CA ASP A 279 4.60 15.14 6.86
C ASP A 279 3.60 15.63 5.82
N LEU A 280 3.91 16.71 5.10
CA LEU A 280 3.08 17.19 4.02
C LEU A 280 3.00 16.17 2.86
N ARG A 281 4.09 15.45 2.56
CA ARG A 281 4.07 14.32 1.62
C ARG A 281 3.13 13.20 2.06
N LYS A 282 3.16 12.81 3.34
CA LYS A 282 2.24 11.81 3.90
C LYS A 282 0.79 12.28 3.79
N GLN A 283 0.53 13.56 4.06
CA GLN A 283 -0.80 14.17 3.96
C GLN A 283 -1.29 14.23 2.51
N ALA A 284 -0.47 14.65 1.55
CA ALA A 284 -0.80 14.67 0.12
C ALA A 284 -1.11 13.26 -0.42
N LYS A 285 -0.39 12.24 0.07
CA LYS A 285 -0.71 10.83 -0.20
C LYS A 285 -2.08 10.44 0.34
N SER A 286 -2.36 10.79 1.61
CA SER A 286 -3.65 10.51 2.24
C SER A 286 -4.81 11.19 1.50
N LEU A 287 -4.64 12.45 1.09
CA LEU A 287 -5.65 13.18 0.33
C LEU A 287 -5.94 12.52 -1.01
N ARG A 288 -4.91 12.15 -1.80
CA ARG A 288 -5.13 11.47 -3.09
C ARG A 288 -5.94 10.20 -2.91
N TYR A 289 -5.57 9.33 -1.97
CA TYR A 289 -6.35 8.11 -1.72
C TYR A 289 -7.77 8.43 -1.23
N GLY A 290 -7.94 9.48 -0.41
CA GLY A 290 -9.27 9.95 -0.03
C GLY A 290 -10.13 10.36 -1.23
N LEU A 291 -9.54 11.04 -2.21
CA LEU A 291 -10.21 11.36 -3.48
C LEU A 291 -10.47 10.11 -4.32
N ASP A 292 -9.53 9.16 -4.36
CA ASP A 292 -9.69 7.87 -5.05
C ASP A 292 -10.90 7.09 -4.48
N PHE A 293 -11.03 7.05 -3.15
CA PHE A 293 -12.16 6.42 -2.46
C PHE A 293 -13.50 7.15 -2.61
N SER A 294 -13.47 8.43 -2.99
CA SER A 294 -14.69 9.25 -3.11
C SER A 294 -15.20 9.35 -4.56
N GLU A 295 -14.67 8.56 -5.48
CA GLU A 295 -15.04 8.59 -6.91
C GLU A 295 -16.51 8.35 -7.17
N CYS A 296 -17.13 7.48 -6.39
CA CYS A 296 -18.55 7.18 -6.50
C CYS A 296 -19.46 8.24 -5.89
N LEU A 297 -18.94 9.06 -4.99
CA LEU A 297 -19.71 10.05 -4.24
C LEU A 297 -19.71 11.41 -4.91
N LEU A 298 -18.65 11.72 -5.64
CA LEU A 298 -18.38 13.04 -6.18
C LEU A 298 -18.18 12.97 -7.69
N PRO A 299 -18.71 13.96 -8.44
CA PRO A 299 -18.55 13.99 -9.88
C PRO A 299 -17.08 13.91 -10.29
N ARG A 300 -16.79 13.04 -11.25
CA ARG A 300 -15.43 12.88 -11.80
C ARG A 300 -14.83 14.21 -12.27
N ALA A 301 -15.65 15.11 -12.82
CA ALA A 301 -15.25 16.45 -13.24
C ALA A 301 -14.65 17.31 -12.11
N GLU A 302 -15.07 17.12 -10.86
CA GLU A 302 -14.52 17.81 -9.69
C GLU A 302 -13.23 17.14 -9.17
N LEU A 303 -13.15 15.82 -9.27
CA LEU A 303 -12.03 15.04 -8.75
C LEU A 303 -10.81 15.05 -9.66
N GLU A 304 -10.99 14.97 -10.98
CA GLU A 304 -9.90 14.78 -11.95
C GLU A 304 -8.83 15.89 -11.92
N PRO A 305 -9.18 17.20 -11.88
CA PRO A 305 -8.16 18.26 -11.80
C PRO A 305 -7.30 18.18 -10.53
N LEU A 306 -7.95 17.88 -9.39
CA LEU A 306 -7.28 17.69 -8.11
C LEU A 306 -6.38 16.45 -8.11
N ARG A 307 -6.88 15.31 -8.60
CA ARG A 307 -6.13 14.04 -8.70
C ARG A 307 -4.92 14.16 -9.61
N THR A 308 -5.08 14.80 -10.76
CA THR A 308 -4.00 15.02 -11.73
C THR A 308 -2.87 15.81 -11.08
N THR A 309 -3.20 16.93 -10.42
CA THR A 309 -2.21 17.78 -9.75
C THR A 309 -1.57 17.07 -8.55
N LEU A 310 -2.36 16.35 -7.75
CA LEU A 310 -1.84 15.56 -6.63
C LEU A 310 -0.91 14.43 -7.07
N THR A 311 -1.14 13.84 -8.25
CA THR A 311 -0.24 12.83 -8.83
C THR A 311 1.12 13.44 -9.17
N GLN A 312 1.13 14.63 -9.76
CA GLN A 312 2.36 15.38 -10.03
C GLN A 312 3.08 15.77 -8.73
N ILE A 313 2.34 16.25 -7.72
CA ILE A 313 2.90 16.54 -6.38
C ILE A 313 3.53 15.27 -5.80
N GLN A 314 2.85 14.13 -5.86
CA GLN A 314 3.37 12.88 -5.32
C GLN A 314 4.63 12.39 -6.01
N LYS A 315 4.73 12.59 -7.33
CA LYS A 315 5.94 12.31 -8.09
C LYS A 315 7.09 13.18 -7.60
N SER A 316 6.91 14.50 -7.58
CA SER A 316 7.95 15.45 -7.15
C SER A 316 8.39 15.22 -5.69
N LEU A 317 7.45 14.99 -4.78
CA LEU A 317 7.76 14.66 -3.38
C LEU A 317 8.32 13.24 -3.19
N GLY A 318 8.08 12.34 -4.16
CA GLY A 318 8.71 11.03 -4.24
C GLY A 318 10.20 11.20 -4.53
N ASP A 319 10.51 11.84 -5.65
CA ASP A 319 11.88 12.15 -6.07
C ASP A 319 12.67 12.89 -4.98
N LEU A 320 12.03 13.87 -4.31
CA LEU A 320 12.64 14.61 -3.21
C LEU A 320 13.00 13.72 -2.01
N ASN A 321 12.10 12.81 -1.63
CA ASN A 321 12.36 11.85 -0.56
C ASN A 321 13.52 10.93 -0.92
N ASP A 322 13.57 10.49 -2.18
CA ASP A 322 14.61 9.60 -2.67
C ASP A 322 15.98 10.30 -2.66
N TYR A 323 16.01 11.60 -2.94
CA TYR A 323 17.21 12.42 -2.80
C TYR A 323 17.63 12.63 -1.34
N TYR A 324 16.70 12.76 -0.39
CA TYR A 324 17.05 12.81 1.04
C TYR A 324 17.66 11.49 1.53
N CYS A 325 17.03 10.36 1.19
CA CYS A 325 17.57 9.04 1.53
C CYS A 325 18.95 8.79 0.89
N ALA A 326 19.13 9.21 -0.37
CA ALA A 326 20.42 9.10 -1.05
C ALA A 326 21.49 10.01 -0.43
N GLU A 327 21.13 11.23 -0.01
CA GLU A 327 22.06 12.14 0.65
C GLU A 327 22.57 11.54 1.96
N GLU A 328 21.67 11.01 2.80
CA GLU A 328 22.03 10.32 4.06
C GLU A 328 22.99 9.15 3.79
N TYR A 329 22.71 8.34 2.77
CA TYR A 329 23.58 7.24 2.36
C TYR A 329 24.99 7.70 1.96
N TYR A 330 25.11 8.72 1.11
CA TYR A 330 26.42 9.21 0.66
C TYR A 330 27.18 9.99 1.75
N LEU A 331 26.48 10.72 2.62
CA LEU A 331 27.07 11.41 3.76
C LEU A 331 27.83 10.43 4.65
N ALA A 332 27.26 9.25 4.93
CA ALA A 332 27.92 8.20 5.70
C ALA A 332 29.23 7.67 5.07
N LEU A 333 29.47 7.93 3.78
CA LEU A 333 30.68 7.50 3.06
C LEU A 333 31.77 8.57 2.98
N THR A 334 31.43 9.84 3.23
CA THR A 334 32.33 11.00 3.03
C THR A 334 33.65 10.90 3.79
N GLY A 335 33.62 10.35 5.02
CA GLY A 335 34.82 10.19 5.83
C GLY A 335 35.84 9.17 5.28
N SER A 336 35.39 8.25 4.42
CA SER A 336 36.25 7.21 3.83
C SER A 336 36.49 7.39 2.33
N GLN A 337 35.62 8.14 1.65
CA GLN A 337 35.60 8.26 0.19
C GLN A 337 35.21 9.70 -0.21
N PRO A 338 36.15 10.67 -0.18
CA PRO A 338 35.85 12.08 -0.45
C PRO A 338 35.20 12.34 -1.81
N GLN A 339 35.42 11.50 -2.81
CA GLN A 339 34.80 11.64 -4.13
C GLN A 339 33.26 11.60 -4.12
N VAL A 340 32.64 11.06 -3.06
CA VAL A 340 31.17 11.04 -2.92
C VAL A 340 30.58 12.43 -2.63
N TRP A 341 31.40 13.44 -2.31
CA TRP A 341 30.95 14.84 -2.21
C TRP A 341 30.30 15.34 -3.51
N PHE A 342 30.71 14.81 -4.67
CA PHE A 342 30.05 15.07 -5.94
C PHE A 342 28.56 14.67 -5.89
N ALA A 343 28.26 13.48 -5.35
CA ALA A 343 26.89 12.99 -5.24
C ALA A 343 26.05 13.89 -4.32
N ILE A 344 26.61 14.33 -3.19
CA ILE A 344 25.92 15.21 -2.25
C ILE A 344 25.57 16.56 -2.89
N GLY A 345 26.51 17.18 -3.61
CA GLY A 345 26.26 18.43 -4.32
C GLY A 345 25.16 18.29 -5.38
N TRP A 346 25.23 17.22 -6.18
CA TRP A 346 24.21 16.91 -7.19
C TRP A 346 22.83 16.67 -6.57
N LEU A 347 22.77 15.93 -5.46
CA LEU A 347 21.54 15.63 -4.73
C LEU A 347 20.89 16.88 -4.16
N ARG A 348 21.65 17.76 -3.50
CA ARG A 348 21.11 19.02 -2.95
C ARG A 348 20.55 19.93 -4.05
N ALA A 349 21.26 20.07 -5.17
CA ALA A 349 20.73 20.79 -6.32
C ALA A 349 19.45 20.13 -6.90
N GLY A 350 19.36 18.80 -6.86
CA GLY A 350 18.14 18.06 -7.17
C GLY A 350 17.01 18.35 -6.20
N GLN A 351 17.29 18.36 -4.89
CA GLN A 351 16.31 18.65 -3.84
C GLN A 351 15.72 20.05 -4.01
N ASP A 352 16.54 21.07 -4.26
CA ASP A 352 16.06 22.45 -4.39
C ASP A 352 15.15 22.61 -5.61
N ARG A 353 15.50 22.00 -6.75
CA ARG A 353 14.61 21.94 -7.92
C ARG A 353 13.27 21.27 -7.60
N GLN A 354 13.29 20.14 -6.90
CA GLN A 354 12.07 19.43 -6.53
C GLN A 354 11.22 20.21 -5.51
N LYS A 355 11.84 20.90 -4.54
CA LYS A 355 11.12 21.80 -3.61
C LYS A 355 10.39 22.91 -4.37
N SER A 356 11.04 23.56 -5.34
CA SER A 356 10.42 24.62 -6.14
C SER A 356 9.31 24.11 -7.06
N GLN A 357 9.51 22.94 -7.67
CA GLN A 357 8.47 22.28 -8.45
C GLN A 357 7.26 21.93 -7.57
N ALA A 358 7.48 21.32 -6.41
CA ALA A 358 6.42 20.96 -5.47
C ALA A 358 5.64 22.19 -4.99
N GLN A 359 6.33 23.29 -4.63
CA GLN A 359 5.68 24.54 -4.23
C GLN A 359 4.77 25.10 -5.33
N THR A 360 5.25 25.09 -6.58
CA THR A 360 4.47 25.54 -7.74
C THR A 360 3.21 24.68 -7.93
N LEU A 361 3.36 23.35 -7.83
CA LEU A 361 2.25 22.41 -7.93
C LEU A 361 1.24 22.57 -6.78
N PHE A 362 1.68 22.85 -5.55
CA PHE A 362 0.78 23.15 -4.44
C PHE A 362 -0.01 24.43 -4.66
N ARG A 363 0.61 25.47 -5.24
CA ARG A 363 -0.11 26.70 -5.62
C ARG A 363 -1.12 26.43 -6.74
N GLN A 364 -0.78 25.58 -7.71
CA GLN A 364 -1.73 25.13 -8.72
C GLN A 364 -2.89 24.34 -8.11
N LEU A 365 -2.61 23.45 -7.16
CA LEU A 365 -3.63 22.68 -6.46
C LEU A 365 -4.63 23.60 -5.75
N ALA A 366 -4.16 24.70 -5.15
CA ALA A 366 -5.02 25.70 -4.52
C ALA A 366 -5.95 26.42 -5.51
N LYS A 367 -5.56 26.57 -6.78
CA LYS A 367 -6.35 27.26 -7.81
C LYS A 367 -7.55 26.45 -8.29
N HIS A 368 -7.55 25.12 -8.14
CA HIS A 368 -8.68 24.27 -8.49
C HIS A 368 -9.92 24.49 -7.60
N GLY A 369 -9.75 25.17 -6.47
CA GLY A 369 -10.82 25.43 -5.52
C GLY A 369 -11.13 24.22 -4.63
N PHE A 370 -12.35 24.18 -4.10
CA PHE A 370 -12.83 23.17 -3.16
C PHE A 370 -13.95 22.35 -3.78
N LEU A 371 -14.10 21.11 -3.33
CA LEU A 371 -15.17 20.20 -3.73
C LEU A 371 -16.53 20.82 -3.37
N LYS A 372 -17.47 20.79 -4.31
CA LYS A 372 -18.84 21.29 -4.16
C LYS A 372 -19.70 20.11 -3.73
N GLY A 373 -20.03 20.09 -2.44
CA GLY A 373 -20.80 19.01 -1.81
C GLY A 373 -22.13 18.78 -2.48
#